data_AF-A0A0C1QLD1-F1
#
_entry.id   AF-A0A0C1QLD1-F1
#
_cell.length_a   1.000
_cell.length_b   1.000
_cell.length_c   1.000
_cell.angle_alpha   90.00
_cell.angle_beta   90.00
_cell.angle_gamma   90.00
#
_symmetry.space_group_name_H-M   'P 1'
#
loop_
_entity.id
_entity.type
_entity.pdbx_description
1 polymer ?
#
loop_
_entity_poly.entity_id
_entity_poly.type
_entity_poly.pdbx_seq_one_letter_code
_entity_poly.pdbx_strand_id
1 'polypeptide(L)'
;MKIYKWTNPKKVNLRLPFLYHICINTGQTEFNYIGKASTKSRLNEYRRNVARILDGKARRPKTKRNGEPQSPSNLKYRYVHLVLALAHKQNWEVKHYPIENVEKENLNNREQQMIEELNTTCEHFGLNEKPTWEIEELDTLSKKLLQGIK
;
A
#
# COMPACT_ATOMS: atom_id res chain seq x y z
N MET A 1 6.47 -8.11 17.09
CA MET A 1 7.19 -7.98 15.79
C MET A 1 7.33 -6.51 15.42
N LYS A 2 8.38 -6.11 14.69
CA LYS A 2 8.52 -4.75 14.15
C LYS A 2 7.84 -4.67 12.78
N ILE A 3 7.04 -3.63 12.52
CA ILE A 3 6.49 -3.36 11.18
C ILE A 3 7.65 -3.12 10.21
N TYR A 4 7.56 -3.74 9.03
CA TYR A 4 8.55 -3.66 7.94
C TYR A 4 9.02 -2.23 7.68
N LYS A 5 10.23 -2.07 7.14
CA LYS A 5 10.80 -0.77 6.75
C LYS A 5 10.93 -0.71 5.23
N TRP A 6 10.79 0.48 4.66
CA TRP A 6 11.14 0.72 3.27
C TRP A 6 12.64 1.02 3.16
N THR A 7 13.21 0.77 1.99
CA THR A 7 14.63 1.00 1.66
C THR A 7 14.74 1.86 0.40
N ASN A 8 15.92 2.42 0.10
CA ASN A 8 16.18 3.16 -1.15
C ASN A 8 17.44 2.62 -1.85
N PRO A 9 17.40 1.36 -2.33
CA PRO A 9 18.56 0.71 -2.94
C PRO A 9 18.99 1.41 -4.24
N LYS A 10 18.04 1.97 -4.99
CA LYS A 10 18.28 2.68 -6.25
C LYS A 10 18.72 4.14 -6.08
N LYS A 11 18.89 4.61 -4.83
CA LYS A 11 19.29 5.99 -4.50
C LYS A 11 18.41 7.06 -5.18
N VAL A 12 17.11 6.78 -5.36
CA VAL A 12 16.13 7.70 -5.95
C VAL A 12 16.06 8.99 -5.14
N ASN A 13 16.03 10.14 -5.82
CA ASN A 13 15.95 11.43 -5.15
C ASN A 13 14.53 11.67 -4.62
N LEU A 14 14.33 11.50 -3.32
CA LEU A 14 13.02 11.61 -2.66
C LEU A 14 12.50 13.05 -2.49
N ARG A 15 13.22 14.05 -3.04
CA ARG A 15 12.78 15.45 -3.13
C ARG A 15 12.06 15.77 -4.44
N LEU A 16 12.24 14.94 -5.46
CA LEU A 16 11.52 15.02 -6.74
C LEU A 16 10.34 14.05 -6.72
N PRO A 17 9.36 14.14 -7.64
CA PRO A 17 8.37 13.09 -7.79
C PRO A 17 9.00 11.76 -8.21
N PHE A 18 8.41 10.67 -7.74
CA PHE A 18 8.91 9.32 -7.95
C PHE A 18 7.80 8.28 -7.89
N LEU A 19 8.06 7.14 -8.54
CA LEU A 19 7.31 5.91 -8.36
C LEU A 19 7.98 5.03 -7.30
N TYR A 20 7.20 4.19 -6.63
CA TYR A 20 7.66 3.19 -5.67
C TYR A 20 6.94 1.87 -5.86
N HIS A 21 7.62 0.79 -5.48
CA HIS A 21 7.11 -0.57 -5.50
C HIS A 21 6.90 -1.06 -4.07
N ILE A 22 5.80 -1.77 -3.85
CA ILE A 22 5.59 -2.63 -2.68
C ILE A 22 5.35 -4.05 -3.21
N CYS A 23 6.29 -4.94 -2.92
CA CYS A 23 6.21 -6.38 -3.17
C CYS A 23 6.07 -7.10 -1.82
N ILE A 24 5.13 -8.04 -1.75
CA ILE A 24 4.84 -8.85 -0.55
C ILE A 24 4.85 -10.31 -0.97
N ASN A 25 5.80 -11.08 -0.46
CA ASN A 25 5.97 -12.48 -0.83
C ASN A 25 5.50 -13.40 0.31
N THR A 26 4.52 -14.26 0.02
CA THR A 26 3.94 -15.22 0.98
C THR A 26 4.64 -16.57 1.00
N GLY A 27 5.60 -16.80 0.11
CA GLY A 27 6.21 -18.09 -0.21
C GLY A 27 5.47 -18.84 -1.33
N GLN A 28 4.19 -18.54 -1.56
CA GLN A 28 3.35 -19.18 -2.58
C GLN A 28 2.90 -18.19 -3.67
N THR A 29 2.78 -16.91 -3.31
CA THR A 29 2.29 -15.86 -4.19
C THR A 29 2.99 -14.56 -3.87
N GLU A 30 3.18 -13.73 -4.89
CA GLU A 30 3.68 -12.37 -4.74
C GLU A 30 2.55 -11.35 -4.94
N PHE A 31 2.35 -10.45 -4.00
CA PHE A 31 1.44 -9.32 -4.19
C PHE A 31 2.24 -8.07 -4.53
N ASN A 32 1.84 -7.40 -5.61
CA ASN A 32 2.57 -6.27 -6.14
C ASN A 32 1.70 -5.01 -6.19
N TYR A 33 2.31 -3.88 -5.85
CA TYR A 33 1.66 -2.57 -5.85
C TYR A 33 2.62 -1.49 -6.30
N ILE A 34 2.24 -0.77 -7.34
CA ILE A 34 2.94 0.43 -7.80
C ILE A 34 2.25 1.65 -7.20
N GLY A 35 3.02 2.61 -6.72
CA GLY A 35 2.45 3.88 -6.32
C GLY A 35 3.34 5.05 -6.64
N LYS A 36 2.73 6.23 -6.69
CA LYS A 36 3.44 7.51 -6.86
C LYS A 36 3.49 8.38 -5.61
N ALA A 37 4.55 9.17 -5.52
CA ALA A 37 4.75 10.14 -4.44
C ALA A 37 5.54 11.36 -4.92
N SER A 38 5.31 12.51 -4.30
CA SER A 38 6.15 13.71 -4.45
C SER A 38 7.02 13.98 -3.24
N THR A 39 6.85 13.21 -2.17
CA THR A 39 7.57 13.38 -0.90
C THR A 39 7.79 12.04 -0.20
N LYS A 40 8.91 11.92 0.53
CA LYS A 40 9.22 10.71 1.33
C LYS A 40 8.17 10.36 2.39
N SER A 41 7.33 11.32 2.81
CA SER A 41 6.31 11.08 3.85
C SER A 41 5.27 10.04 3.42
N ARG A 42 5.04 9.88 2.10
CA ARG A 42 4.17 8.84 1.55
C ARG A 42 4.67 7.43 1.88
N LEU A 43 5.97 7.17 1.83
CA LEU A 43 6.53 5.85 2.16
C LEU A 43 6.34 5.51 3.65
N ASN A 44 6.46 6.52 4.51
CA ASN A 44 6.18 6.39 5.94
C ASN A 44 4.68 6.30 6.26
N GLU A 45 3.81 6.79 5.37
CA GLU A 45 2.35 6.72 5.54
C GLU A 45 1.87 5.26 5.58
N TYR A 46 2.37 4.39 4.71
CA TYR A 46 2.00 2.97 4.70
C TYR A 46 2.26 2.29 6.05
N ARG A 47 3.45 2.47 6.62
CA ARG A 47 3.81 1.90 7.92
C ARG A 47 2.90 2.41 9.04
N ARG A 48 2.58 3.71 9.04
CA ARG A 48 1.66 4.31 10.02
C ARG A 48 0.25 3.76 9.87
N ASN A 49 -0.23 3.59 8.64
CA ASN A 49 -1.54 3.02 8.37
C ASN A 49 -1.61 1.56 8.83
N VAL A 50 -0.56 0.76 8.58
CA VAL A 50 -0.47 -0.63 9.09
C VAL A 50 -0.52 -0.65 10.62
N ALA A 51 0.24 0.20 11.31
CA ALA A 51 0.17 0.29 12.77
C ALA A 51 -1.25 0.58 13.27
N ARG A 52 -1.96 1.52 12.62
CA ARG A 52 -3.35 1.83 12.97
C ARG A 52 -4.31 0.66 12.72
N ILE A 53 -4.13 -0.07 11.63
CA ILE A 53 -4.94 -1.26 11.32
C ILE A 53 -4.74 -2.34 12.38
N LEU A 54 -3.49 -2.57 12.80
CA LEU A 54 -3.17 -3.53 13.86
C LEU A 54 -3.79 -3.13 15.21
N ASP A 55 -3.95 -1.83 15.46
CA ASP A 55 -4.68 -1.29 16.61
C ASP A 55 -6.22 -1.29 16.46
N GLY A 56 -6.76 -1.79 15.34
CA GLY A 56 -8.21 -1.75 15.07
C GLY A 56 -8.78 -0.34 14.82
N LYS A 57 -7.94 0.62 14.40
CA LYS A 57 -8.32 2.01 14.19
C LYS A 57 -8.62 2.30 12.73
N ALA A 58 -9.61 3.16 12.47
CA ALA A 58 -9.87 3.71 11.14
C ALA A 58 -8.70 4.57 10.62
N ARG A 59 -8.64 4.82 9.30
CA ARG A 59 -7.54 5.57 8.66
C ARG A 59 -7.43 7.01 9.17
N ARG A 60 -8.57 7.66 9.36
CA ARG A 60 -8.72 8.98 9.96
C ARG A 60 -9.80 8.92 11.04
N PRO A 61 -9.83 9.88 12.00
CA PRO A 61 -10.97 10.04 12.88
C PRO A 61 -12.27 10.27 12.09
N LYS A 62 -13.41 9.78 12.62
CA LYS A 62 -14.74 9.93 12.01
C LYS A 62 -15.21 11.39 11.94
N THR A 63 -14.63 12.26 12.77
CA THR A 63 -14.95 13.68 12.85
C THR A 63 -13.67 14.50 12.61
N LYS A 64 -13.80 15.60 11.85
CA LYS A 64 -12.75 16.61 11.65
C LYS A 64 -12.57 17.45 12.93
N ARG A 65 -11.52 18.28 12.96
CA ARG A 65 -11.25 19.18 14.10
C ARG A 65 -12.34 20.22 14.34
N ASN A 66 -13.05 20.62 13.28
CA ASN A 66 -14.15 21.58 13.33
C ASN A 66 -15.49 20.94 13.71
N GLY A 67 -15.52 19.66 14.11
CA GLY A 67 -16.76 18.96 14.50
C GLY A 67 -17.55 18.35 13.33
N GLU A 68 -17.19 18.65 12.07
CA GLU A 68 -17.88 18.09 10.92
C GLU A 68 -17.53 16.60 10.70
N PRO A 69 -18.44 15.80 10.11
CA PRO A 69 -18.13 14.47 9.65
C PRO A 69 -16.96 14.44 8.66
N GLN A 70 -16.13 13.41 8.77
CA GLN A 70 -15.09 13.13 7.80
C GLN A 70 -15.69 12.58 6.51
N SER A 71 -15.05 12.84 5.36
CA SER A 71 -15.49 12.22 4.10
C SER A 71 -15.29 10.69 4.15
N PRO A 72 -16.20 9.90 3.54
CA PRO A 72 -16.09 8.44 3.55
C PRO A 72 -14.76 7.92 3.00
N SER A 73 -14.24 8.53 1.92
CA SER A 73 -12.96 8.15 1.31
C SER A 73 -11.75 8.33 2.24
N ASN A 74 -11.81 9.26 3.19
CA ASN A 74 -10.76 9.48 4.18
C ASN A 74 -10.77 8.44 5.31
N LEU A 75 -11.87 7.71 5.49
CA LEU A 75 -11.99 6.61 6.46
C LEU A 75 -11.45 5.30 5.89
N LYS A 76 -11.47 5.16 4.56
CA LYS A 76 -11.09 3.93 3.86
C LYS A 76 -9.58 3.78 3.65
N TYR A 77 -9.12 2.55 3.86
CA TYR A 77 -7.79 2.08 3.50
C TYR A 77 -7.75 1.52 2.08
N ARG A 78 -6.61 1.65 1.40
CA ARG A 78 -6.34 0.90 0.16
C ARG A 78 -6.10 -0.58 0.47
N TYR A 79 -6.42 -1.46 -0.48
CA TYR A 79 -6.25 -2.91 -0.31
C TYR A 79 -4.81 -3.32 0.03
N VAL A 80 -3.79 -2.66 -0.54
CA VAL A 80 -2.38 -2.90 -0.16
C VAL A 80 -2.11 -2.76 1.35
N HIS A 81 -2.85 -1.92 2.08
CA HIS A 81 -2.69 -1.84 3.54
C HIS A 81 -3.22 -3.09 4.27
N LEU A 82 -4.25 -3.76 3.74
CA LEU A 82 -4.73 -5.04 4.26
C LEU A 82 -3.62 -6.09 4.11
N VAL A 83 -3.08 -6.22 2.89
CA VAL A 83 -2.03 -7.21 2.60
C VAL A 83 -0.78 -6.95 3.43
N LEU A 84 -0.38 -5.69 3.62
CA LEU A 84 0.75 -5.33 4.50
C LEU A 84 0.48 -5.63 5.98
N ALA A 85 -0.74 -5.44 6.46
CA ALA A 85 -1.11 -5.79 7.83
C ALA A 85 -1.10 -7.32 8.04
N LEU A 86 -1.56 -8.09 7.04
CA LEU A 86 -1.45 -9.54 7.05
C LEU A 86 -0.01 -10.02 6.95
N ALA A 87 0.81 -9.40 6.11
CA ALA A 87 2.23 -9.69 6.02
C ALA A 87 2.92 -9.55 7.38
N HIS A 88 2.53 -8.54 8.16
CA HIS A 88 3.01 -8.40 9.53
C HIS A 88 2.53 -9.53 10.45
N LYS A 89 1.25 -9.93 10.37
CA LYS A 89 0.70 -11.00 11.23
C LYS A 89 1.25 -12.40 10.87
N GLN A 90 1.49 -12.65 9.58
CA GLN A 90 1.91 -13.94 9.04
C GLN A 90 3.43 -14.04 8.81
N ASN A 91 4.18 -12.98 9.13
CA ASN A 91 5.62 -12.90 8.91
C ASN A 91 6.04 -13.11 7.45
N TRP A 92 5.28 -12.55 6.50
CA TRP A 92 5.62 -12.54 5.08
C TRP A 92 6.71 -11.50 4.77
N GLU A 93 7.51 -11.76 3.74
CA GLU A 93 8.54 -10.84 3.30
C GLU A 93 7.91 -9.61 2.64
N VAL A 94 8.39 -8.41 2.99
CA VAL A 94 7.94 -7.16 2.38
C VAL A 94 9.13 -6.36 1.86
N LYS A 95 9.12 -6.07 0.56
CA LYS A 95 10.06 -5.16 -0.10
C LYS A 95 9.31 -3.90 -0.49
N HIS A 96 9.70 -2.76 0.07
CA HIS A 96 9.11 -1.46 -0.24
C HIS A 96 10.22 -0.47 -0.56
N TYR A 97 10.25 0.04 -1.79
CA TYR A 97 11.33 0.91 -2.25
C TYR A 97 10.89 1.83 -3.40
N PRO A 98 11.47 3.04 -3.51
CA PRO A 98 11.30 3.89 -4.68
C PRO A 98 11.99 3.26 -5.90
N ILE A 99 11.40 3.45 -7.08
CA ILE A 99 11.81 2.82 -8.34
C ILE A 99 12.59 3.82 -9.19
N GLU A 100 11.98 4.96 -9.49
CA GLU A 100 12.52 5.98 -10.39
C GLU A 100 11.93 7.36 -10.09
N ASN A 101 12.68 8.40 -10.43
CA ASN A 101 12.16 9.76 -10.47
C ASN A 101 11.39 9.99 -11.77
N VAL A 102 10.31 10.75 -11.69
CA VAL A 102 9.46 11.10 -12.85
C VAL A 102 9.11 12.58 -12.74
N GLU A 103 9.01 13.24 -13.88
CA GLU A 103 8.47 14.60 -13.95
C GLU A 103 7.02 14.63 -13.45
N LYS A 104 6.62 15.74 -12.82
CA LYS A 104 5.34 15.83 -12.13
C LYS A 104 4.17 15.65 -13.09
N GLU A 105 4.31 16.19 -14.29
CA GLU A 105 3.34 16.19 -15.39
C GLU A 105 3.12 14.76 -15.92
N ASN A 106 4.18 13.95 -15.91
CA ASN A 106 4.18 12.59 -16.46
C ASN A 106 3.92 11.50 -15.40
N LEU A 107 3.86 11.87 -14.12
CA LEU A 107 3.80 10.94 -13.00
C LEU A 107 2.58 9.99 -13.05
N ASN A 108 1.43 10.48 -13.50
CA ASN A 108 0.22 9.67 -13.61
C ASN A 108 0.33 8.66 -14.76
N ASN A 109 0.76 9.13 -15.93
CA ASN A 109 0.88 8.28 -17.12
C ASN A 109 1.95 7.20 -16.89
N ARG A 110 3.07 7.55 -16.28
CA ARG A 110 4.14 6.58 -15.98
C ARG A 110 3.73 5.57 -14.91
N GLU A 111 2.97 5.98 -13.88
CA GLU A 111 2.40 5.04 -12.91
C GLU A 111 1.51 4.01 -13.60
N GLN A 112 0.63 4.46 -14.51
CA GLN A 112 -0.29 3.59 -15.24
C GLN A 112 0.44 2.60 -16.14
N GLN A 113 1.42 3.06 -16.93
CA GLN A 113 2.27 2.20 -17.75
C GLN A 113 2.95 1.12 -16.90
N MET A 114 3.49 1.48 -15.75
CA MET A 114 4.17 0.52 -14.87
C MET A 114 3.21 -0.48 -14.22
N ILE A 115 1.97 -0.08 -13.93
CA ILE A 115 0.92 -1.01 -13.46
C ILE A 115 0.58 -2.02 -14.56
N GLU A 116 0.47 -1.58 -15.81
CA GLU A 116 0.20 -2.44 -16.96
C GLU A 116 1.38 -3.40 -17.26
N GLU A 117 2.61 -2.89 -17.28
CA GLU A 117 3.85 -3.67 -17.37
C GLU A 117 3.91 -4.74 -16.26
N LEU A 118 3.54 -4.39 -15.04
CA LEU A 118 3.56 -5.33 -13.92
C LEU A 118 2.46 -6.40 -14.03
N ASN A 119 1.24 -6.02 -14.41
CA ASN A 119 0.12 -6.95 -14.59
C ASN A 119 0.33 -7.93 -15.77
N THR A 120 1.16 -7.57 -16.75
CA THR A 120 1.50 -8.43 -17.90
C THR A 120 2.65 -9.38 -17.63
N THR A 121 3.56 -9.02 -16.71
CA THR A 121 4.79 -9.78 -16.45
C THR A 121 4.70 -10.62 -15.17
N CYS A 122 3.90 -10.21 -14.20
CA CYS A 122 3.68 -10.94 -12.97
C CYS A 122 2.33 -11.66 -13.07
N GLU A 123 2.33 -13.00 -13.06
CA GLU A 123 1.09 -13.78 -12.90
C GLU A 123 0.37 -13.49 -11.56
N HIS A 124 1.01 -12.72 -10.67
CA HIS A 124 0.60 -12.59 -9.28
C HIS A 124 -0.08 -11.25 -8.96
N PHE A 125 -1.29 -11.38 -8.38
CA PHE A 125 -2.24 -10.38 -7.91
C PHE A 125 -1.76 -8.93 -7.78
N GLY A 126 -1.97 -8.13 -8.84
CA GLY A 126 -1.90 -6.67 -8.79
C GLY A 126 -2.90 -6.07 -7.78
N LEU A 127 -2.40 -5.20 -6.90
CA LEU A 127 -3.18 -4.60 -5.81
C LEU A 127 -3.77 -3.22 -6.16
N ASN A 128 -3.35 -2.62 -7.28
CA ASN A 128 -3.72 -1.26 -7.67
C ASN A 128 -5.22 -1.07 -7.93
N GLU A 129 -5.85 -2.04 -8.60
CA GLU A 129 -7.26 -2.01 -9.00
C GLU A 129 -8.22 -2.56 -7.92
N LYS A 130 -7.70 -2.92 -6.74
CA LYS A 130 -8.52 -3.52 -5.67
C LYS A 130 -9.30 -2.44 -4.91
N PRO A 131 -10.55 -2.73 -4.48
CA PRO A 131 -11.38 -1.76 -3.79
C PRO A 131 -10.75 -1.32 -2.46
N THR A 132 -11.05 -0.08 -2.08
CA THR A 132 -10.75 0.43 -0.74
C THR A 132 -11.77 -0.09 0.28
N TRP A 133 -11.37 -0.19 1.54
CA TRP A 133 -12.13 -0.85 2.60
C TRP A 133 -12.09 -0.08 3.92
N GLU A 134 -13.09 -0.28 4.77
CA GLU A 134 -13.22 0.29 6.12
C GLU A 134 -12.68 -0.67 7.19
N ILE A 135 -12.30 -0.16 8.36
CA ILE A 135 -11.63 -0.99 9.37
C ILE A 135 -12.54 -2.11 9.88
N GLU A 136 -13.85 -1.88 9.89
CA GLU A 136 -14.90 -2.82 10.23
C GLU A 136 -14.90 -4.06 9.30
N GLU A 137 -14.37 -3.96 8.08
CA GLU A 137 -14.27 -5.05 7.11
C GLU A 137 -13.02 -5.94 7.31
N LEU A 138 -12.12 -5.58 8.24
CA LEU A 138 -10.80 -6.19 8.38
C LEU A 138 -10.86 -7.72 8.51
N ASP A 139 -11.69 -8.25 9.39
CA ASP A 139 -11.73 -9.69 9.68
C ASP A 139 -12.24 -10.50 8.49
N THR A 140 -13.31 -10.03 7.86
CA THR A 140 -13.91 -10.68 6.68
C THR A 140 -12.92 -10.69 5.52
N LEU A 141 -12.30 -9.55 5.21
CA LEU A 141 -11.32 -9.44 4.13
C LEU A 141 -10.06 -10.27 4.41
N SER A 142 -9.61 -10.29 5.67
CA SER A 142 -8.45 -11.09 6.08
C SER A 142 -8.68 -12.58 5.85
N LYS A 143 -9.82 -13.11 6.31
CA LYS A 143 -10.18 -14.53 6.13
C LYS A 143 -10.28 -14.89 4.65
N LYS A 144 -10.97 -14.07 3.86
CA LYS A 144 -11.13 -14.28 2.42
C LYS A 144 -9.79 -14.32 1.69
N LEU A 145 -8.89 -13.39 2.01
CA LEU A 145 -7.56 -13.34 1.40
C LEU A 145 -6.74 -14.58 1.78
N LEU A 146 -6.68 -14.94 3.06
CA LEU A 146 -5.90 -16.08 3.54
C LEU A 146 -6.41 -17.42 2.99
N GLN A 147 -7.71 -17.59 2.78
CA GLN A 147 -8.28 -18.79 2.15
C GLN A 147 -7.96 -18.89 0.65
N GLY A 148 -7.72 -17.75 0.00
CA GLY A 148 -7.38 -17.65 -1.42
C GLY A 148 -5.89 -17.84 -1.72
N ILE A 149 -5.02 -17.69 -0.72
CA ILE A 149 -3.62 -18.07 -0.80
C ILE A 149 -3.57 -19.58 -0.57
N LYS A 150 -3.36 -20.35 -1.65
CA LYS A 150 -3.18 -21.80 -1.61
C LYS A 150 -1.84 -22.17 -2.22
#